data_AF-A0AAP2W4P2-F1
#
_entry.id   AF-A0AAP2W4P2-F1
#
_cell.length_a   1.000
_cell.length_b   1.000
_cell.length_c   1.000
_cell.angle_alpha   90.00
_cell.angle_beta   90.00
_cell.angle_gamma   90.00
#
_symmetry.space_group_name_H-M   'P 1'
#
loop_
_entity.id
_entity.type
_entity.pdbx_description
1 polymer ?
#
loop_
_entity_poly.entity_id
_entity_poly.type
_entity_poly.pdbx_seq_one_letter_code
_entity_poly.pdbx_strand_id
1 'polypeptide(L)' 'MVFPREILNMLKWKEGEDIRDAEIYYVHRGAPGDSKTVSGSEIVSLEKFCFELDTGSCIPYHRVYKIIYRGKPIFERYK' A
#
# COMPACT_ATOMS: atom_id res chain seq x y z
N MET A 1 5.52 7.65 -14.52
CA MET A 1 4.44 7.86 -13.54
C MET A 1 4.60 6.75 -12.52
N VAL A 2 4.84 7.07 -11.25
CA VAL A 2 5.16 6.03 -10.25
C VAL A 2 3.85 5.41 -9.77
N PHE A 3 3.69 4.10 -9.91
CA PHE A 3 2.47 3.41 -9.51
C PHE A 3 2.63 2.75 -8.13
N PRO A 4 1.56 2.67 -7.31
CA PRO A 4 1.61 2.00 -6.01
C PRO A 4 2.18 0.58 -6.08
N ARG A 5 1.86 -0.17 -7.14
CA ARG A 5 2.38 -1.52 -7.37
C ARG A 5 3.91 -1.54 -7.51
N GLU A 6 4.48 -0.59 -8.23
CA GLU A 6 5.93 -0.53 -8.46
C GLU A 6 6.67 -0.22 -7.16
N ILE A 7 6.11 0.69 -6.37
CA ILE A 7 6.66 1.05 -5.06
C ILE A 7 6.63 -0.15 -4.12
N LEU A 8 5.48 -0.81 -3.98
CA LEU A 8 5.35 -1.96 -3.08
C LEU A 8 6.24 -3.13 -3.53
N ASN A 9 6.40 -3.36 -4.84
CA ASN A 9 7.35 -4.36 -5.34
C ASN A 9 8.80 -3.97 -5.03
N MET A 10 9.19 -2.72 -5.22
CA MET A 10 10.51 -2.25 -4.84
C MET A 10 10.76 -2.48 -3.35
N LEU A 11 9.82 -2.10 -2.47
CA LEU A 11 9.98 -2.30 -1.02
C LEU A 11 10.04 -3.78 -0.61
N LYS A 12 9.37 -4.67 -1.36
CA LYS A 12 9.35 -6.11 -1.08
C LYS A 12 10.63 -6.83 -1.52
N TRP A 13 11.23 -6.42 -2.63
CA TRP A 13 12.30 -7.20 -3.28
C TRP A 13 13.67 -6.53 -3.28
N LYS A 14 13.76 -5.22 -3.01
CA LYS A 14 15.03 -4.50 -2.99
C LYS A 14 15.78 -4.80 -1.69
N GLU A 15 17.05 -5.19 -1.81
CA GLU A 15 17.92 -5.40 -0.66
C GLU A 15 18.02 -4.15 0.22
N GLY A 16 17.92 -4.34 1.54
CA GLY A 16 17.96 -3.27 2.53
C GLY A 16 16.64 -2.52 2.73
N GLU A 17 15.63 -2.80 1.91
CA GLU A 17 14.25 -2.34 2.11
C GLU A 17 13.39 -3.45 2.71
N ASP A 18 12.32 -3.05 3.38
CA ASP A 18 11.34 -3.99 3.92
C ASP A 18 9.94 -3.41 3.83
N ILE A 19 9.05 -4.06 3.08
CA ILE A 19 7.65 -3.62 2.94
C ILE A 19 6.96 -3.47 4.30
N ARG A 20 7.39 -4.19 5.35
CA ARG A 20 6.85 -4.10 6.72
C ARG A 20 7.04 -2.72 7.35
N ASP A 21 7.99 -1.93 6.87
CA ASP A 21 8.23 -0.55 7.31
C ASP A 21 7.30 0.48 6.60
N ALA A 22 6.35 0.01 5.80
CA ALA A 22 5.43 0.84 5.03
C ALA A 22 4.01 0.89 5.63
N GLU A 23 3.35 2.04 5.45
CA GLU A 23 1.92 2.23 5.68
C GLU A 23 1.24 2.61 4.36
N ILE A 24 0.19 1.87 4.00
CA ILE A 24 -0.53 2.03 2.74
C ILE A 24 -1.91 2.59 3.03
N TYR A 25 -2.18 3.78 2.50
CA TYR A 25 -3.46 4.46 2.64
C TYR A 25 -4.25 4.32 1.35
N TYR A 26 -5.50 3.87 1.48
CA TYR A 26 -6.36 3.60 0.34
C TYR A 26 -7.79 4.06 0.59
N VAL A 27 -8.48 4.38 -0.50
CA VAL A 27 -9.88 4.80 -0.46
C VAL A 27 -10.76 3.63 -0.03
N HIS A 28 -11.55 3.80 1.03
CA HIS A 28 -12.55 2.83 1.48
C HIS A 28 -13.89 3.52 1.74
N ARG A 29 -14.89 3.21 0.89
CA ARG A 29 -16.24 3.78 1.02
C ARG A 29 -16.83 3.45 2.38
N GLY A 30 -17.40 4.45 3.05
CA GLY A 30 -18.07 4.28 4.34
C GLY A 30 -17.13 4.15 5.55
N ALA A 31 -15.82 4.30 5.35
CA ALA A 31 -14.89 4.52 6.45
C ALA A 31 -14.84 6.02 6.81
N PRO A 32 -14.48 6.41 8.05
CA PRO A 32 -14.23 7.80 8.38
C PRO A 32 -13.26 8.45 7.38
N GLY A 33 -13.68 9.57 6.77
CA GLY A 33 -12.89 10.26 5.75
C GLY A 33 -12.67 9.44 4.47
N ASP A 34 -13.50 8.42 4.19
CA ASP A 34 -13.41 7.48 3.07
C ASP A 34 -12.04 6.81 2.92
N SER A 35 -11.30 6.64 4.02
CA SER A 35 -9.93 6.16 4.00
C SER A 35 -9.72 5.04 5.02
N LYS A 36 -8.84 4.12 4.65
CA LYS A 36 -8.25 3.15 5.57
C LYS A 36 -6.75 3.08 5.34
N THR A 37 -6.07 2.64 6.38
CA THR A 37 -4.63 2.40 6.40
C THR A 37 -4.38 0.95 6.76
N VAL A 38 -3.38 0.36 6.13
CA VAL A 38 -2.86 -0.97 6.47
C VAL A 38 -1.33 -0.90 6.53
N SER A 39 -0.75 -1.67 7.45
CA SER A 39 0.68 -1.90 7.53
C SER A 39 1.12 -2.83 6.41
N GLY A 40 2.31 -2.61 5.86
CA GLY A 40 2.90 -3.56 4.92
C GLY A 40 3.20 -4.93 5.55
N SER A 41 3.23 -5.03 6.88
CA SER A 41 3.29 -6.33 7.58
C SER A 41 2.04 -7.18 7.44
N GLU A 42 0.89 -6.57 7.12
CA GLU A 42 -0.37 -7.28 6.88
C GLU A 42 -0.44 -7.82 5.44
N ILE A 43 0.47 -7.40 4.54
CA ILE A 43 0.46 -7.79 3.13
C ILE A 43 1.11 -9.16 2.94
N VAL A 44 0.33 -10.13 2.46
CA VAL A 44 0.80 -11.50 2.21
C VAL A 44 1.24 -11.71 0.75
N SER A 45 0.53 -11.09 -0.21
CA SER A 45 0.81 -11.24 -1.64
C SER A 45 0.70 -9.90 -2.39
N LEU A 46 1.48 -9.76 -3.46
CA LEU A 46 1.45 -8.63 -4.38
C LEU A 46 1.01 -9.14 -5.75
N GLU A 47 -0.29 -9.18 -5.98
CA GLU A 47 -0.87 -9.63 -7.23
C GLU A 47 -0.74 -8.58 -8.34
N LYS A 48 -1.18 -8.94 -9.56
CA LYS A 48 -1.11 -8.05 -10.73
C LYS A 48 -1.93 -6.76 -10.55
N PHE A 49 -3.08 -6.83 -9.89
CA PHE A 49 -4.05 -5.72 -9.81
C PHE A 49 -4.38 -5.26 -8.38
N CYS A 50 -4.07 -6.08 -7.38
CA CYS A 50 -4.25 -5.76 -5.96
C CYS A 50 -3.10 -6.33 -5.14
N PHE A 51 -3.09 -6.01 -3.85
CA PHE A 51 -2.33 -6.72 -2.85
C PHE A 51 -3.30 -7.38 -1.87
N GLU A 52 -2.97 -8.56 -1.37
CA GLU A 52 -3.80 -9.29 -0.42
C GLU A 52 -3.29 -9.09 1.00
N LEU A 53 -4.23 -8.92 1.91
CA LEU A 53 -3.99 -8.87 3.34
C LEU A 53 -4.13 -10.27 3.96
N ASP A 54 -3.51 -10.47 5.12
CA ASP A 54 -3.69 -11.66 5.96
C ASP A 54 -5.17 -11.94 6.32
N THR A 55 -6.01 -10.91 6.37
CA THR A 55 -7.47 -11.00 6.53
C THR A 55 -8.21 -11.63 5.34
N GLY A 56 -7.52 -11.89 4.22
CA GLY A 56 -8.10 -12.35 2.96
C GLY A 56 -8.68 -11.23 2.08
N SER A 57 -8.52 -9.97 2.49
CA SER A 57 -8.98 -8.82 1.69
C SER A 57 -7.99 -8.48 0.57
N CYS A 58 -8.47 -8.38 -0.67
CA CYS A 58 -7.68 -7.91 -1.83
C CYS A 58 -7.95 -6.42 -2.06
N ILE A 59 -6.91 -5.58 -1.94
CA ILE A 59 -6.99 -4.13 -2.06
C ILE A 59 -6.41 -3.66 -3.42
N PRO A 60 -7.24 -3.15 -4.34
CA PRO A 60 -6.78 -2.70 -5.64
C PRO A 60 -5.78 -1.53 -5.56
N TYR A 61 -4.70 -1.59 -6.34
CA TYR A 61 -3.69 -0.51 -6.35
C TYR A 61 -4.25 0.85 -6.75
N HIS A 62 -5.26 0.88 -7.61
CA HIS A 62 -5.90 2.13 -8.04
C HIS A 62 -6.67 2.84 -6.91
N ARG A 63 -6.84 2.22 -5.74
CA ARG A 63 -7.42 2.85 -4.55
C ARG A 63 -6.37 3.43 -3.62
N VAL A 64 -5.11 3.05 -3.77
CA VAL A 64 -4.00 3.58 -2.97
C VAL A 64 -3.75 5.02 -3.39
N TYR A 65 -3.75 5.93 -2.43
CA TYR A 65 -3.50 7.35 -2.69
C TYR A 65 -2.29 7.88 -1.91
N LYS A 66 -1.79 7.15 -0.90
CA LYS A 66 -0.59 7.52 -0.16
C LYS A 66 0.15 6.28 0.34
N ILE A 67 1.48 6.33 0.29
CA ILE A 67 2.36 5.33 0.90
C ILE A 67 3.40 6.09 1.73
N ILE A 68 3.44 5.77 3.03
CA ILE A 68 4.46 6.25 3.95
C ILE A 68 5.46 5.11 4.15
N TYR A 69 6.76 5.41 4.11
CA TYR A 69 7.82 4.45 4.39
C TYR A 69 8.79 5.06 5.39
N ARG A 70 8.98 4.39 6.53
CA ARG A 70 9.83 4.88 7.65
C ARG A 70 9.49 6.34 8.04
N GLY A 71 8.19 6.63 8.14
CA GLY A 71 7.66 7.95 8.50
C GLY A 71 7.73 9.02 7.41
N LYS A 72 8.19 8.70 6.19
CA LYS A 72 8.26 9.66 5.07
C LYS A 72 7.30 9.28 3.94
N PRO A 73 6.53 10.22 3.38
CA PRO A 73 5.70 9.94 2.22
C PRO A 73 6.60 9.71 0.99
N ILE A 74 6.51 8.51 0.41
CA ILE A 74 7.21 8.14 -0.84
C ILE A 74 6.27 8.11 -2.04
N PHE A 75 4.96 8.18 -1.77
CA PHE A 75 3.91 8.31 -2.76
C PHE A 75 2.74 9.10 -2.17
N GLU A 76 2.22 10.04 -2.95
CA GLU A 76 0.97 10.72 -2.64
C GLU A 76 0.33 11.17 -3.95
N ARG A 77 -0.99 11.07 -4.04
CA ARG A 77 -1.79 11.64 -5.12
C ARG A 77 -3.13 12.12 -4.57
N TYR A 78 -3.80 12.98 -5.35
CA TYR A 78 -5.14 13.42 -4.99
C TYR A 78 -6.11 12.23 -4.96
N LYS A 79 -7.03 12.27 -4.00
CA LYS A 79 -7.98 11.22 -3.71
C LYS A 79 -9.18 11.25 -4.66
#